data_AF-A0A453MYN5-F1
#
_entry.id   AF-A0A453MYN5-F1
#
_cell.length_a   1.000
_cell.length_b   1.000
_cell.length_c   1.000
_cell.angle_alpha   90.00
_cell.angle_beta   90.00
_cell.angle_gamma   90.00
#
_symmetry.space_group_name_H-M   'P 1'
#
loop_
_entity.id
_entity.type
_entity.pdbx_description
1 polymer ?
#
loop_
_entity_poly.entity_id
_entity_poly.type
_entity_poly.pdbx_seq_one_letter_code
_entity_poly.pdbx_strand_id
1 'polypeptide(L)'
;DGLPSSLQQLLIYGCSKLELLPTFSDGLPTSLGKLKIEDCPAIKSVPKDALPSSLHELCIMSCPEIKSLPEDGLPKSLRVLDVFSYGNSEQLKRQCRRLIGTIPIIFV
;
A
#
# COMPACT_ATOMS: atom_id res chain seq x y z
N ASP A 1 -19.02 11.40 -2.70
CA ASP A 1 -19.24 9.96 -3.00
C ASP A 1 -17.97 9.18 -2.73
N GLY A 2 -18.01 8.26 -1.76
CA GLY A 2 -16.88 7.43 -1.35
C GLY A 2 -16.91 6.04 -1.98
N LEU A 3 -15.88 5.24 -1.72
CA LEU A 3 -15.86 3.82 -2.09
C LEU A 3 -16.97 3.03 -1.35
N PRO A 4 -17.49 1.94 -1.94
CA PRO A 4 -18.49 1.12 -1.28
C PRO A 4 -17.91 0.49 0.00
N SER A 5 -18.70 0.49 1.08
CA SER A 5 -18.28 -0.05 2.37
C SER A 5 -18.05 -1.56 2.38
N SER A 6 -18.51 -2.28 1.34
CA SER A 6 -18.29 -3.71 1.12
C SER A 6 -17.08 -4.04 0.23
N LEU A 7 -16.32 -3.02 -0.22
CA LEU A 7 -15.18 -3.21 -1.10
C LEU A 7 -14.07 -4.03 -0.42
N GLN A 8 -13.80 -5.22 -0.94
CA GLN A 8 -12.75 -6.10 -0.41
C GLN A 8 -11.39 -5.93 -1.09
N GLN A 9 -11.38 -5.43 -2.33
CA GLN A 9 -10.17 -5.29 -3.13
C GLN A 9 -10.17 -3.96 -3.87
N LEU A 10 -9.04 -3.27 -3.87
CA LEU A 10 -8.84 -2.00 -4.56
C LEU A 10 -7.55 -2.06 -5.37
N LEU A 11 -7.67 -1.78 -6.67
CA LEU A 11 -6.56 -1.62 -7.60
C LEU A 11 -6.47 -0.15 -8.02
N ILE A 12 -5.30 0.44 -7.83
CA ILE A 12 -4.94 1.77 -8.33
C ILE A 12 -3.85 1.54 -9.38
N TYR A 13 -4.21 1.77 -10.65
CA TYR A 13 -3.36 1.46 -11.79
C TYR A 13 -3.15 2.69 -12.68
N GLY A 14 -1.91 2.93 -13.12
CA GLY A 14 -1.60 3.93 -14.15
C GLY A 14 -1.87 5.39 -13.75
N CYS A 15 -1.93 5.70 -12.45
CA CYS A 15 -2.28 7.02 -11.96
C CYS A 15 -1.04 7.95 -11.96
N SER A 16 -0.73 8.55 -13.10
CA SER A 16 0.49 9.34 -13.33
C SER A 16 0.55 10.71 -12.65
N LYS A 17 -0.61 11.27 -12.27
CA LYS A 17 -0.72 12.59 -11.60
C LYS A 17 -1.15 12.49 -10.14
N LEU A 18 -1.44 11.29 -9.67
CA LEU A 18 -1.97 11.08 -8.33
C LEU A 18 -0.81 11.10 -7.35
N GLU A 19 -0.70 12.17 -6.55
CA GLU A 19 0.43 12.32 -5.61
C GLU A 19 0.20 11.60 -4.28
N LEU A 20 -1.05 11.42 -3.92
CA LEU A 20 -1.50 10.81 -2.67
C LEU A 20 -2.55 9.76 -3.00
N LEU A 21 -2.58 8.67 -2.24
CA LEU A 21 -3.71 7.76 -2.32
C LEU A 21 -5.02 8.50 -2.06
N PRO A 22 -6.12 8.12 -2.73
CA PRO A 22 -7.41 8.69 -2.46
C PRO A 22 -7.83 8.25 -1.06
N THR A 23 -7.46 9.04 -0.06
CA THR A 23 -8.15 9.07 1.22
C THR A 23 -9.44 9.79 0.95
N PHE A 24 -10.50 9.02 0.72
CA PHE A 24 -11.85 9.54 0.81
C PHE A 24 -12.01 10.21 2.19
N SER A 25 -12.99 11.08 2.36
CA SER A 25 -13.29 11.77 3.63
C SER A 25 -13.24 10.85 4.87
N ASP A 26 -13.49 9.55 4.67
CA ASP A 26 -13.59 8.52 5.69
C ASP A 26 -12.48 7.44 5.60
N GLY A 27 -11.41 7.67 4.83
CA GLY A 27 -10.33 6.70 4.59
C GLY A 27 -10.70 5.61 3.57
N LEU A 28 -9.92 4.52 3.54
CA LEU A 28 -10.29 3.32 2.76
C LEU A 28 -11.36 2.51 3.50
N PRO A 29 -12.23 1.77 2.77
CA PRO A 29 -13.26 0.95 3.37
C PRO A 29 -12.70 -0.02 4.41
N THR A 30 -13.34 -0.11 5.58
CA THR A 30 -12.92 -1.01 6.66
C THR A 30 -13.05 -2.49 6.32
N SER A 31 -13.72 -2.84 5.21
CA SER A 31 -13.81 -4.21 4.67
C SER A 31 -12.68 -4.57 3.70
N LEU A 32 -11.82 -3.61 3.33
CA LEU A 32 -10.80 -3.79 2.33
C LEU A 32 -9.69 -4.72 2.81
N GLY A 33 -9.65 -5.92 2.23
CA GLY A 33 -8.64 -6.92 2.52
C GLY A 33 -7.39 -6.80 1.65
N LYS A 34 -7.51 -6.28 0.42
CA LYS A 34 -6.40 -6.21 -0.54
C LYS A 34 -6.28 -4.84 -1.19
N LEU A 35 -5.07 -4.29 -1.18
CA LEU A 35 -4.72 -3.04 -1.84
C LEU A 35 -3.56 -3.28 -2.80
N LYS A 36 -3.77 -2.96 -4.08
CA LYS A 36 -2.75 -3.04 -5.13
C LYS A 36 -2.55 -1.67 -5.76
N ILE A 37 -1.31 -1.21 -5.80
CA ILE A 37 -0.90 0.05 -6.41
C ILE A 37 0.16 -0.27 -7.47
N GLU A 38 -0.09 0.09 -8.71
CA GLU A 38 0.74 -0.30 -9.85
C GLU A 38 0.86 0.83 -10.87
N ASP A 39 2.06 1.04 -11.40
CA ASP A 39 2.35 2.06 -12.43
C ASP A 39 1.89 3.48 -12.04
N CYS A 40 2.12 3.87 -10.77
CA CYS A 40 1.72 5.17 -10.24
C CYS A 40 2.97 5.99 -9.83
N PRO A 41 3.63 6.67 -10.78
CA PRO A 41 4.93 7.31 -10.54
C PRO A 41 4.87 8.55 -9.65
N ALA A 42 3.72 9.21 -9.53
CA ALA A 42 3.58 10.43 -8.73
C ALA A 42 3.26 10.16 -7.25
N ILE A 43 2.82 8.94 -6.88
CA ILE A 43 2.42 8.64 -5.50
C ILE A 43 3.64 8.69 -4.59
N LYS A 44 3.64 9.60 -3.62
CA LYS A 44 4.77 9.84 -2.72
C LYS A 44 4.73 8.98 -1.47
N SER A 45 3.54 8.59 -1.03
CA SER A 45 3.37 7.85 0.21
C SER A 45 2.06 7.05 0.24
N VAL A 46 2.07 6.01 1.07
CA VAL A 46 0.87 5.31 1.52
C VAL A 46 0.48 5.92 2.86
N PRO A 47 -0.65 6.63 3.00
CA PRO A 47 -1.00 7.29 4.26
C PRO A 47 -1.26 6.25 5.35
N LYS A 48 -0.73 6.51 6.55
CA LYS A 48 -0.90 5.65 7.74
C LYS A 48 -2.38 5.39 8.04
N ASP A 49 -3.15 6.47 8.08
CA ASP A 49 -4.58 6.43 8.45
C ASP A 49 -5.48 5.96 7.30
N ALA A 50 -4.89 5.71 6.12
CA ALA A 50 -5.63 5.16 4.99
C ALA A 50 -5.76 3.65 5.05
N LEU A 51 -4.86 2.92 5.73
CA LEU A 51 -4.85 1.46 5.67
C LEU A 51 -5.84 0.88 6.70
N PRO A 52 -6.88 0.15 6.26
CA PRO A 52 -7.88 -0.39 7.17
C PRO A 52 -7.33 -1.59 7.94
N SER A 53 -7.86 -1.82 9.13
CA SER A 53 -7.45 -2.93 10.01
C SER A 53 -7.75 -4.33 9.47
N SER A 54 -8.55 -4.45 8.40
CA SER A 54 -8.84 -5.70 7.70
C SER A 54 -7.84 -6.06 6.60
N LEU A 55 -6.97 -5.13 6.23
CA LEU A 55 -6.03 -5.28 5.12
C LEU A 55 -5.00 -6.38 5.41
N HIS A 56 -5.10 -7.48 4.68
CA HIS A 56 -4.19 -8.62 4.80
C HIS A 56 -3.17 -8.71 3.66
N GLU A 57 -3.35 -7.95 2.57
CA GLU A 57 -2.45 -7.95 1.42
C GLU A 57 -2.23 -6.53 0.87
N LEU A 58 -0.96 -6.14 0.75
CA LEU A 58 -0.52 -4.88 0.16
C LEU A 58 0.52 -5.15 -0.92
N CYS A 59 0.23 -4.75 -2.15
CA CYS A 59 1.14 -4.88 -3.28
C CYS A 59 1.41 -3.49 -3.88
N ILE A 60 2.69 -3.14 -4.03
CA ILE A 60 3.15 -1.89 -4.64
C ILE A 60 4.11 -2.25 -5.77
N MET A 61 3.86 -1.77 -6.97
CA MET A 61 4.67 -2.06 -8.15
C MET A 61 4.89 -0.82 -9.00
N SER A 62 6.09 -0.64 -9.53
CA SER A 62 6.43 0.48 -10.42
C SER A 62 6.05 1.87 -9.84
N CYS A 63 6.22 2.07 -8.53
CA CYS A 63 5.91 3.31 -7.83
C CYS A 63 7.20 3.94 -7.23
N PRO A 64 8.03 4.61 -8.05
CA PRO A 64 9.36 5.09 -7.63
C PRO A 64 9.34 6.16 -6.54
N GLU A 65 8.30 6.98 -6.45
CA GLU A 65 8.23 8.04 -5.43
C GLU A 65 7.80 7.54 -4.05
N ILE A 66 7.27 6.31 -3.95
CA ILE A 66 7.01 5.68 -2.66
C ILE A 66 8.36 5.22 -2.08
N LYS A 67 8.86 6.00 -1.13
CA LYS A 67 10.18 5.78 -0.47
C LYS A 67 10.07 5.08 0.86
N SER A 68 8.89 5.11 1.48
CA SER A 68 8.64 4.44 2.74
C SER A 68 7.17 4.06 2.93
N LEU A 69 6.97 3.05 3.77
CA LEU A 69 5.69 2.71 4.39
C LEU A 69 5.58 3.43 5.76
N PRO A 70 4.36 3.60 6.30
CA PRO A 70 4.15 4.19 7.61
C PRO A 70 4.98 3.52 8.73
N GLU A 71 5.77 4.31 9.48
CA GLU A 71 6.67 3.80 10.53
C GLU A 71 5.91 3.24 11.75
N ASP A 72 4.72 3.79 12.06
CA ASP A 72 3.92 3.45 13.23
C ASP A 72 2.94 2.27 13.03
N GLY A 73 3.17 1.45 12.01
CA GLY A 73 2.52 0.15 11.89
C GLY A 73 1.58 0.04 10.69
N LEU A 74 2.03 -0.77 9.74
CA LEU A 74 1.13 -1.50 8.86
C LEU A 74 0.06 -2.23 9.69
N PRO A 75 -1.14 -2.45 9.15
CA PRO A 75 -2.20 -3.12 9.89
C PRO A 75 -1.74 -4.50 10.38
N LYS A 76 -2.07 -4.86 11.63
CA LYS A 76 -1.66 -6.14 12.24
C LYS A 76 -2.20 -7.38 11.52
N SER A 77 -3.25 -7.20 10.73
CA SER A 77 -3.83 -8.21 9.86
C SER A 77 -3.00 -8.45 8.61
N LEU A 78 -2.02 -7.60 8.27
CA LEU A 78 -1.20 -7.75 7.08
C LEU A 78 -0.45 -9.09 7.12
N ARG A 79 -0.60 -9.84 6.05
CA ARG A 79 0.01 -11.17 5.86
C ARG A 79 0.97 -11.18 4.68
N VAL A 80 0.66 -10.39 3.66
CA VAL A 80 1.43 -10.32 2.42
C VAL A 80 1.81 -8.86 2.14
N LEU A 81 3.10 -8.62 1.95
CA LEU A 81 3.65 -7.36 1.47
C LEU A 81 4.52 -7.62 0.24
N ASP A 82 4.09 -7.14 -0.91
CA ASP A 82 4.85 -7.26 -2.16
C ASP A 82 5.32 -5.88 -2.64
N VAL A 83 6.63 -5.69 -2.69
CA VAL A 83 7.31 -4.53 -3.28
C VAL A 83 8.44 -4.95 -4.22
N PHE A 84 8.50 -6.22 -4.66
CA PHE A 84 9.63 -6.79 -5.40
C PHE A 84 9.82 -6.16 -6.79
N SER A 85 8.75 -5.63 -7.39
CA SER A 85 8.74 -5.13 -8.77
C SER A 85 9.87 -4.16 -9.08
N TYR A 86 10.35 -4.24 -10.33
CA TYR A 86 11.18 -3.21 -10.93
C TYR A 86 10.44 -1.86 -10.90
N GLY A 87 11.16 -0.77 -10.66
CA GLY A 87 10.60 0.58 -10.61
C GLY A 87 10.14 1.07 -9.22
N ASN A 88 10.11 0.21 -8.19
CA ASN A 88 9.99 0.69 -6.80
C ASN A 88 11.33 1.23 -6.29
N SER A 89 11.30 2.18 -5.35
CA SER A 89 12.53 2.74 -4.79
C SER A 89 13.32 1.72 -3.95
N GLU A 90 14.65 1.75 -4.04
CA GLU A 90 15.52 0.92 -3.19
C GLU A 90 15.36 1.27 -1.71
N GLN A 91 14.98 2.50 -1.40
CA GLN A 91 14.69 2.93 -0.03
C GLN A 91 13.48 2.17 0.54
N LEU A 92 12.40 2.05 -0.23
CA LEU A 92 11.21 1.29 0.14
C LEU A 92 11.55 -0.18 0.35
N LYS A 93 12.27 -0.79 -0.62
CA LYS A 93 12.71 -2.20 -0.52
C LYS A 93 13.55 -2.44 0.73
N ARG A 94 14.51 -1.55 1.02
CA ARG A 94 15.36 -1.62 2.21
C ARG A 94 14.55 -1.50 3.51
N GLN A 95 13.53 -0.63 3.55
CA GLN A 95 12.64 -0.56 4.71
C GLN A 95 11.84 -1.86 4.86
N CYS A 96 11.27 -2.39 3.78
CA CYS A 96 10.46 -3.60 3.82
C CYS A 96 11.27 -4.83 4.25
N ARG A 97 12.57 -4.90 3.94
CA ARG A 97 13.48 -5.92 4.48
C ARG A 97 13.58 -5.92 6.01
N ARG A 98 13.39 -4.77 6.67
CA ARG A 98 13.36 -4.69 8.14
C ARG A 98 12.09 -5.28 8.75
N LEU A 99 11.07 -5.53 7.94
CA LEU A 99 9.80 -6.12 8.35
C LEU A 99 9.79 -7.65 8.23
N ILE A 100 10.86 -8.26 7.70
CA ILE A 100 11.01 -9.71 7.61
C ILE A 100 10.89 -10.32 9.01
N GLY A 101 10.04 -11.34 9.14
CA GLY A 101 9.70 -11.96 10.42
C GLY A 101 8.58 -11.26 11.20
N THR A 102 8.21 -10.03 10.83
CA THR A 102 7.01 -9.34 11.35
C THR A 102 5.79 -9.64 10.48
N ILE A 103 5.96 -9.58 9.16
CA ILE A 103 4.93 -9.96 8.18
C ILE A 103 5.26 -11.37 7.67
N PRO A 104 4.28 -12.30 7.66
CA PRO A 104 4.49 -13.69 7.24
C PRO A 104 5.10 -13.85 5.85
N ILE A 105 4.66 -13.08 4.86
CA ILE A 105 5.09 -13.18 3.47
C ILE A 105 5.51 -11.80 3.00
N ILE A 106 6.79 -11.64 2.63
CA ILE A 106 7.33 -10.42 2.06
C ILE A 106 8.09 -10.73 0.78
N PHE A 107 7.74 -10.03 -0.30
CA PHE A 107 8.49 -10.01 -1.55
C PHE A 107 9.14 -8.62 -1.70
N VAL A 108 10.47 -8.56 -1.73
CA VAL A 108 11.27 -7.31 -1.68
C VAL A 108 12.46 -7.33 -2.62
#